data_AF-A0A7S2F5P7-F1
#
_entry.id   AF-A0A7S2F5P7-F1
#
_cell.length_a   1.000
_cell.length_b   1.000
_cell.length_c   1.000
_cell.angle_alpha   90.00
_cell.angle_beta   90.00
_cell.angle_gamma   90.00
#
_symmetry.space_group_name_H-M   'P 1'
#
loop_
_entity.id
_entity.type
_entity.pdbx_description
1 polymer ?
#
loop_
_entity_poly.entity_id
_entity_poly.type
_entity_poly.pdbx_seq_one_letter_code
_entity_poly.pdbx_strand_id
1 'polypeptide(L)'
;SSRARSSSVSGGYGNDTAGFSHSHSSSASSQSSSLGGFGSGSSKGKMGANLQVAQEWKGGVSHENLSAWLKSIQPEHNSNWKVVNRRISDCIGIWQFARDRVTRHAICMEYLTA
;
A
#
# COMPACT_ATOMS: atom_id res chain seq x y z
N SER A 1 38.11 -30.73 8.48
CA SER A 1 39.17 -29.73 8.23
C SER A 1 38.89 -29.04 6.90
N SER A 2 38.33 -27.81 6.87
CA SER A 2 39.04 -26.50 6.88
C SER A 2 39.94 -26.36 5.64
N ARG A 3 39.88 -25.34 4.76
CA ARG A 3 39.55 -23.91 4.89
C ARG A 3 39.14 -23.31 3.52
N ALA A 4 38.40 -22.20 3.57
CA ALA A 4 38.18 -21.26 2.47
C ALA A 4 39.40 -20.37 2.20
N ARG A 5 39.49 -19.79 0.99
CA ARG A 5 40.15 -18.49 0.74
C ARG A 5 39.46 -17.74 -0.42
N SER A 6 38.92 -16.58 -0.10
CA SER A 6 38.43 -15.55 -1.00
C SER A 6 39.60 -14.79 -1.65
N SER A 7 39.40 -14.27 -2.86
CA SER A 7 40.17 -13.15 -3.39
C SER A 7 39.22 -12.07 -3.91
N SER A 8 39.40 -10.89 -3.34
CA SER A 8 38.72 -9.63 -3.61
C SER A 8 39.56 -8.82 -4.59
N VAL A 9 38.95 -8.34 -5.68
CA VAL A 9 39.49 -7.23 -6.48
C VAL A 9 38.51 -6.06 -6.38
N SER A 10 39.01 -5.05 -5.68
CA SER A 10 38.47 -3.71 -5.52
C SER A 10 38.89 -2.85 -6.71
N GLY A 11 37.92 -2.24 -7.39
CA GLY A 11 38.14 -1.17 -8.35
C GLY A 11 37.10 -0.08 -8.11
N GLY A 12 37.50 0.98 -7.42
CA GLY A 12 36.68 2.16 -7.14
C GLY A 12 37.25 3.39 -7.83
N TYR A 13 36.37 4.26 -8.31
CA TYR A 13 36.58 5.69 -8.61
C TYR A 13 35.19 6.33 -8.37
N GLY A 14 34.97 7.06 -7.28
CA GLY A 14 35.17 8.51 -7.16
C GLY A 14 33.77 9.14 -6.98
N ASN A 15 33.34 9.40 -5.74
CA ASN A 15 33.49 10.63 -4.94
C ASN A 15 32.26 11.53 -5.12
N ASP A 16 31.55 11.82 -4.02
CA ASP A 16 31.28 13.19 -3.56
C ASP A 16 30.53 13.18 -2.23
N THR A 17 30.95 14.13 -1.40
CA THR A 17 30.72 14.26 0.04
C THR A 17 29.45 15.06 0.31
N ALA A 18 28.59 14.61 1.23
CA ALA A 18 27.74 15.50 2.06
C ALA A 18 27.22 14.72 3.28
N GLY A 19 27.66 15.12 4.47
CA GLY A 19 27.31 14.49 5.72
C GLY A 19 25.92 14.87 6.24
N PHE A 20 25.35 13.97 7.03
CA PHE A 20 24.38 14.30 8.08
C PHE A 20 24.67 13.42 9.30
N SER A 21 24.96 14.04 10.43
CA SER A 21 24.92 13.41 11.75
C SER A 21 23.46 13.25 12.18
N HIS A 22 23.13 12.22 12.98
CA HIS A 22 22.45 12.39 14.27
C HIS A 22 22.15 11.05 14.99
N SER A 23 22.79 10.93 16.16
CA SER A 23 22.32 10.48 17.49
C SER A 23 21.48 9.22 17.71
N HIS A 24 21.97 8.41 18.65
CA HIS A 24 21.30 7.33 19.37
C HIS A 24 20.18 7.86 20.29
N SER A 25 19.07 7.13 20.39
CA SER A 25 18.25 7.08 21.61
C SER A 25 17.37 5.82 21.65
N SER A 26 17.62 4.97 22.64
CA SER A 26 16.80 3.85 23.05
C SER A 26 15.76 4.30 24.10
N SER A 27 14.47 3.98 23.92
CA SER A 27 13.55 3.49 24.98
C SER A 27 12.06 3.50 24.59
N ALA A 28 11.45 2.31 24.70
CA ALA A 28 10.14 1.97 25.26
C ALA A 28 8.79 2.64 24.85
N SER A 29 7.84 1.74 24.57
CA SER A 29 6.42 1.69 24.98
C SER A 29 5.30 2.32 24.12
N SER A 30 4.41 1.41 23.67
CA SER A 30 2.94 1.42 23.76
C SER A 30 2.14 2.60 23.21
N GLN A 31 1.35 2.36 22.15
CA GLN A 31 -0.14 2.35 22.15
C GLN A 31 -0.71 2.60 20.74
N SER A 32 -1.84 1.92 20.51
CA SER A 32 -2.69 1.96 19.34
C SER A 32 -3.31 3.33 19.06
N SER A 33 -3.36 3.73 17.79
CA SER A 33 -4.57 4.28 17.19
C SER A 33 -4.40 4.48 15.69
N SER A 34 -5.41 4.01 14.97
CA SER A 34 -5.77 4.31 13.58
C SER A 34 -5.30 5.67 13.07
N LEU A 35 -4.77 5.69 11.85
CA LEU A 35 -5.26 6.48 10.72
C LEU A 35 -4.41 6.12 9.48
N GLY A 36 -5.08 5.73 8.40
CA GLY A 36 -4.43 5.36 7.15
C GLY A 36 -3.58 6.50 6.61
N GLY A 37 -2.30 6.23 6.36
CA GLY A 37 -1.38 7.14 5.70
C GLY A 37 -1.70 7.23 4.21
N PHE A 38 -2.48 8.24 3.82
CA PHE A 38 -2.69 8.61 2.43
C PHE A 38 -1.49 9.41 1.92
N GLY A 39 -0.67 8.81 1.06
CA GLY A 39 0.36 9.53 0.31
C GLY A 39 -0.24 10.09 -0.99
N SER A 40 -0.73 11.33 -0.97
CA SER A 40 -1.20 12.03 -2.17
C SER A 40 -0.03 12.76 -2.85
N GLY A 41 0.40 12.29 -4.02
CA GLY A 41 1.31 13.02 -4.91
C GLY A 41 0.51 13.74 -6.00
N SER A 42 0.56 15.07 -6.03
CA SER A 42 -0.13 15.90 -7.04
C SER A 42 0.87 16.41 -8.08
N SER A 43 0.76 15.93 -9.32
CA SER A 43 1.55 16.40 -10.47
C SER A 43 0.75 17.43 -11.28
N LYS A 44 1.25 18.68 -11.36
CA LYS A 44 0.64 19.78 -12.14
C LYS A 44 1.15 19.81 -13.57
N GLY A 45 0.26 19.65 -14.55
CA GLY A 45 0.50 19.95 -15.98
C GLY A 45 -0.28 21.18 -16.45
N LYS A 46 0.36 22.06 -17.25
CA LYS A 46 -0.28 23.16 -18.04
C LYS A 46 -0.05 22.84 -19.53
N MET A 47 -0.96 23.06 -20.48
CA MET A 47 -2.02 24.06 -20.65
C MET A 47 -3.34 23.44 -21.15
N GLY A 48 -4.48 24.00 -20.72
CA GLY A 48 -5.81 23.82 -21.33
C GLY A 48 -6.87 23.16 -20.44
N ALA A 49 -6.46 22.22 -19.59
CA ALA A 49 -7.29 21.65 -18.53
C ALA A 49 -6.36 21.28 -17.38
N ASN A 50 -6.68 21.71 -16.15
CA ASN A 50 -5.95 21.22 -14.97
C ASN A 50 -6.33 19.75 -14.77
N LEU A 51 -5.55 18.83 -15.34
CA LEU A 51 -5.68 17.41 -15.05
C LEU A 51 -5.13 17.17 -13.65
N GLN A 52 -6.03 16.97 -12.68
CA GLN A 52 -5.64 16.50 -11.36
C GLN A 52 -5.41 15.00 -11.42
N VAL A 53 -4.15 14.60 -11.30
CA VAL A 53 -3.77 13.18 -11.19
C VAL A 53 -3.65 12.84 -9.71
N ALA A 54 -4.38 11.82 -9.27
CA ALA A 54 -4.21 11.21 -7.96
C ALA A 54 -3.64 9.80 -8.15
N GLN A 55 -2.59 9.48 -7.39
CA GLN A 55 -1.99 8.16 -7.37
C GLN A 55 -2.36 7.46 -6.06
N GLU A 56 -2.86 6.23 -6.16
CA GLU A 56 -3.17 5.37 -5.02
C GLU A 56 -2.50 4.01 -5.20
N TRP A 57 -1.85 3.53 -4.13
CA TRP A 57 -1.31 2.18 -4.04
C TRP A 57 -2.15 1.37 -3.07
N LYS A 58 -2.57 0.17 -3.48
CA LYS A 58 -3.39 -0.73 -2.65
C LYS A 58 -2.60 -1.97 -2.26
N GLY A 59 -2.59 -2.28 -0.97
CA GLY A 59 -1.83 -3.41 -0.42
C GLY A 59 -0.32 -3.16 -0.46
N GLY A 60 0.45 -4.22 -0.20
CA GLY A 60 1.89 -4.11 -0.02
C GLY A 60 2.28 -3.32 1.23
N VAL A 61 3.57 -3.07 1.38
CA VAL A 61 4.11 -2.14 2.37
C VAL A 61 3.92 -0.70 1.88
N SER A 62 3.42 0.17 2.77
CA SER A 62 3.16 1.57 2.47
C SER A 62 4.42 2.41 2.59
N HIS A 63 4.45 3.56 1.89
CA HIS A 63 5.53 4.56 1.94
C HIS A 63 6.92 4.10 1.47
N GLU A 64 7.03 2.93 0.84
CA GLU A 64 8.29 2.48 0.25
C GLU A 64 8.35 2.78 -1.26
N ASN A 65 9.56 2.68 -1.83
CA ASN A 65 9.74 2.79 -3.28
C ASN A 65 9.05 1.63 -4.02
N LEU A 66 8.83 1.80 -5.33
CA LEU A 66 8.15 0.81 -6.17
C LEU A 66 8.75 -0.59 -6.07
N SER A 67 10.08 -0.71 -6.03
CA SER A 67 10.74 -2.02 -5.97
C SER A 67 10.41 -2.77 -4.69
N ALA A 68 10.37 -2.05 -3.57
CA ALA A 68 10.07 -2.65 -2.27
C ALA A 68 8.58 -2.96 -2.13
N TRP A 69 7.70 -2.10 -2.65
CA TRP A 69 6.28 -2.40 -2.78
C TRP A 69 6.04 -3.68 -3.61
N LEU A 70 6.69 -3.83 -4.77
CA LEU A 70 6.58 -5.03 -5.62
C LEU A 70 7.06 -6.30 -4.91
N LYS A 71 8.13 -6.23 -4.13
CA LYS A 71 8.61 -7.36 -3.32
C LYS A 71 7.62 -7.73 -2.23
N SER A 72 6.97 -6.73 -1.62
CA SER A 72 6.03 -6.95 -0.52
C SER A 72 4.70 -7.61 -0.91
N ILE A 73 4.37 -7.65 -2.20
CA ILE A 73 3.15 -8.29 -2.72
C ILE A 73 3.42 -9.68 -3.30
N GLN A 74 4.65 -10.20 -3.17
CA GLN A 74 4.97 -11.56 -3.60
C GLN A 74 4.16 -12.61 -2.82
N PRO A 75 3.97 -13.83 -3.37
CA PRO A 75 3.18 -14.90 -2.76
C PRO A 75 3.55 -15.24 -1.31
N GLU A 76 4.81 -15.06 -0.94
CA GLU A 76 5.35 -15.30 0.40
C GLU A 76 4.83 -14.30 1.44
N HIS A 77 4.19 -13.22 0.99
CA HIS A 77 3.70 -12.10 1.80
C HIS A 77 2.20 -11.84 1.62
N ASN A 78 1.40 -12.90 1.58
CA ASN A 78 -0.04 -12.83 1.35
C ASN A 78 -0.82 -11.95 2.35
N SER A 79 -0.28 -11.71 3.54
CA SER A 79 -0.85 -10.79 4.54
C SER A 79 -0.91 -9.34 4.05
N ASN A 80 -0.09 -8.98 3.08
CA ASN A 80 -0.06 -7.65 2.47
C ASN A 80 -1.06 -7.50 1.30
N TRP A 81 -1.75 -8.56 0.91
CA TRP A 81 -2.62 -8.54 -0.26
C TRP A 81 -3.93 -7.79 0.01
N LYS A 82 -4.39 -7.02 -0.98
CA LYS A 82 -5.66 -6.30 -0.98
C LYS A 82 -6.36 -6.46 -2.32
N VAL A 83 -7.68 -6.32 -2.31
CA VAL A 83 -8.48 -6.31 -3.55
C VAL A 83 -8.21 -5.01 -4.30
N VAL A 84 -7.55 -5.10 -5.46
CA VAL A 84 -7.21 -3.94 -6.29
C VAL A 84 -8.34 -3.53 -7.23
N ASN A 85 -9.14 -4.50 -7.69
CA ASN A 85 -10.22 -4.29 -8.64
C ASN A 85 -11.43 -5.15 -8.28
N ARG A 86 -12.63 -4.60 -8.45
CA ARG A 86 -13.90 -5.28 -8.28
C ARG A 86 -14.69 -5.12 -9.56
N ARG A 87 -15.21 -6.22 -10.10
CA ARG A 87 -16.20 -6.16 -11.19
C ARG A 87 -17.54 -5.79 -10.57
N ILE A 88 -18.05 -4.60 -10.90
CA ILE A 88 -19.32 -4.10 -10.36
C ILE A 88 -20.47 -5.03 -10.74
N SER A 89 -20.40 -5.67 -11.91
CA SER A 89 -21.36 -6.69 -12.36
C SER A 89 -21.47 -7.90 -11.41
N ASP A 90 -20.39 -8.21 -10.69
CA ASP A 90 -20.31 -9.38 -9.82
C ASP A 90 -20.66 -9.01 -8.37
N CYS A 91 -20.97 -7.73 -8.11
CA CYS A 91 -21.35 -7.25 -6.79
C CYS A 91 -22.80 -7.63 -6.49
N ILE A 92 -23.04 -8.22 -5.33
CA ILE A 92 -24.35 -8.68 -4.88
C ILE A 92 -24.85 -7.74 -3.79
N GLY A 93 -26.08 -7.24 -3.93
CA GLY A 93 -26.71 -6.42 -2.89
C GLY A 93 -26.86 -7.19 -1.58
N ILE A 94 -26.57 -6.53 -0.45
CA ILE A 94 -26.51 -7.19 0.87
C ILE A 94 -27.83 -7.91 1.23
N TRP A 95 -28.97 -7.42 0.75
CA TRP A 95 -30.29 -8.03 0.95
C TRP A 95 -30.36 -9.49 0.47
N GLN A 96 -29.58 -9.88 -0.53
CA GLN A 96 -29.56 -11.26 -1.05
C GLN A 96 -29.13 -12.28 0.01
N PHE A 97 -28.39 -11.86 1.04
CA PHE A 97 -27.97 -12.73 2.14
C PHE A 97 -29.03 -12.90 3.23
N ALA A 98 -30.07 -12.06 3.26
CA ALA A 98 -31.17 -12.20 4.21
C ALA A 98 -31.99 -13.47 3.89
N ARG A 99 -32.16 -14.34 4.88
CA ARG A 99 -32.86 -15.62 4.71
C ARG A 99 -34.37 -15.44 4.56
N ASP A 100 -34.94 -14.54 5.34
CA ASP A 100 -36.36 -14.27 5.33
C ASP A 100 -36.72 -13.25 4.23
N ARG A 101 -37.87 -13.48 3.58
CA ARG A 101 -38.29 -12.66 2.42
C ARG A 101 -38.66 -11.23 2.79
N VAL A 102 -39.21 -11.02 3.99
CA VAL A 102 -39.70 -9.72 4.44
C VAL A 102 -38.54 -8.78 4.69
N THR A 103 -37.53 -9.21 5.46
CA THR A 103 -36.30 -8.46 5.72
C THR A 103 -35.50 -8.24 4.45
N ARG A 104 -35.39 -9.25 3.57
CA ARG A 104 -34.77 -9.08 2.25
C ARG A 104 -35.41 -7.95 1.47
N HIS A 105 -36.74 -7.90 1.42
CA HIS A 105 -37.47 -6.86 0.70
C HIS A 105 -37.30 -5.50 1.37
N ALA A 106 -37.41 -5.42 2.70
CA ALA A 106 -37.24 -4.18 3.45
C ALA A 106 -35.86 -3.54 3.22
N ILE A 107 -34.77 -4.32 3.34
CA ILE A 107 -33.40 -3.83 3.10
C ILE A 107 -33.22 -3.37 1.65
N CYS A 108 -33.78 -4.11 0.69
CA CYS A 108 -33.71 -3.73 -0.73
C CYS A 108 -34.39 -2.39 -0.99
N MET A 109 -35.59 -2.18 -0.43
CA MET A 109 -36.35 -0.95 -0.62
C MET A 109 -35.66 0.26 0.04
N GLU A 110 -35.09 0.09 1.24
CA GLU A 110 -34.33 1.16 1.90
C GLU A 110 -33.08 1.54 1.10
N TYR A 111 -32.37 0.57 0.52
CA TYR A 111 -31.19 0.85 -0.31
C TYR A 111 -31.51 1.60 -1.60
N LEU A 112 -32.71 1.41 -2.17
CA LEU A 112 -33.13 2.07 -3.41
C LEU A 112 -33.67 3.49 -3.18
N THR A 113 -34.04 3.83 -1.96
CA THR A 113 -34.62 5.14 -1.61
C THR A 113 -33.66 6.06 -0.87
N ALA A 114 -32.50 5.56 -0.46
CA ALA A 114 -31.38 6.34 0.09
C ALA A 114 -30.56 7.03 -1.00
#